data_AF-A0A6I2KZK9-F1
#
_entry.id   AF-A0A6I2KZK9-F1
#
_cell.length_a   1.000
_cell.length_b   1.000
_cell.length_c   1.000
_cell.angle_alpha   90.00
_cell.angle_beta   90.00
_cell.angle_gamma   90.00
#
_symmetry.space_group_name_H-M   'P 1'
#
loop_
_entity.id
_entity.type
_entity.pdbx_description
1 polymer ?
#
loop_
_entity_poly.entity_id
_entity_poly.type
_entity_poly.pdbx_seq_one_letter_code
_entity_poly.pdbx_strand_id
1 'polypeptide(L)'
;MKKSLVALALMGAFSGAYAQSSVTIYGTLDAGISRRTDTDVTAVGKRDNNKLGFRGVEDLGNGLKALFQLEIRYEPDTGAIESTVRPLFQGQSRVGLQGDFGTVRLGRGLTAWQETSTAFEPWSGMPAVAGYQTDLQVAGYTSDPLSVAGNSANRFSNAVFYNSPVFANIFQLNLTVSTKEANNNPAIVGRGTTAAPQFPANSMAPKYPYSVSATATQGPFAAYLAAERNAVATKLWSVGTSYKPISELKLMATYQRQNQDYSLPINPVTKAWMIGANWNVGLGMWRAGFGQKTPDNVLNSPTIAKTKQFSLGYDYNLSPRTYLYVDGTRKKITPATTFNYYSLGIHHNF
;
A
#
# COMPACT_ATOMS: atom_id res chain seq x y z
N MET A 1 54.75 23.71 -21.59
CA MET A 1 53.47 23.86 -20.87
C MET A 1 53.31 22.68 -19.91
N LYS A 2 53.10 22.96 -18.62
CA LYS A 2 53.31 22.03 -17.50
C LYS A 2 52.25 20.91 -17.49
N LYS A 3 52.57 19.76 -18.10
CA LYS A 3 51.75 18.53 -18.11
C LYS A 3 51.43 18.01 -16.68
N SER A 4 52.17 18.48 -15.68
CA SER A 4 51.99 18.16 -14.26
C SER A 4 50.74 18.78 -13.62
N LEU A 5 50.16 19.86 -14.17
CA LEU A 5 48.95 20.49 -13.60
C LEU A 5 47.66 19.74 -13.97
N VAL A 6 47.61 19.09 -15.14
CA VAL A 6 46.43 18.30 -15.57
C VAL A 6 46.35 16.97 -14.82
N ALA A 7 47.49 16.35 -14.52
CA ALA A 7 47.55 15.13 -13.72
C ALA A 7 47.11 15.37 -12.26
N LEU A 8 47.43 16.52 -11.68
CA LEU A 8 47.02 16.88 -10.31
C LEU A 8 45.51 17.21 -10.22
N ALA A 9 44.93 17.83 -11.26
CA ALA A 9 43.48 18.07 -11.34
C ALA A 9 42.68 16.76 -11.53
N LEU A 10 43.25 15.76 -12.23
CA LEU A 10 42.63 14.45 -12.38
C LEU A 10 42.77 13.56 -11.13
N MET A 11 43.84 13.71 -10.33
CA MET A 11 43.99 12.97 -9.06
C MET A 11 43.14 13.57 -7.92
N GLY A 12 42.81 14.87 -7.97
CA GLY A 12 41.87 15.50 -7.04
C GLY A 12 40.41 15.13 -7.26
N ALA A 13 40.04 14.64 -8.46
CA ALA A 13 38.69 14.17 -8.77
C ALA A 13 38.37 12.79 -8.17
N PHE A 14 39.36 12.10 -7.60
CA PHE A 14 39.22 10.79 -6.95
C PHE A 14 39.59 10.82 -5.46
N SER A 15 39.64 12.01 -4.81
CA SER A 15 39.74 12.05 -3.35
C SER A 15 38.47 11.45 -2.76
N GLY A 16 38.59 10.20 -2.31
CA GLY A 16 37.47 9.29 -2.09
C GLY A 16 36.33 9.90 -1.30
N ALA A 17 35.14 9.86 -1.90
CA ALA A 17 33.95 9.68 -1.10
C ALA A 17 34.14 8.35 -0.37
N TYR A 18 34.53 8.41 0.90
CA TYR A 18 34.41 7.28 1.81
C TYR A 18 32.91 7.10 2.07
N ALA A 19 32.20 6.60 1.06
CA ALA A 19 30.82 6.21 1.12
C ALA A 19 30.74 4.98 2.01
N GLN A 20 30.71 5.17 3.33
CA GLN A 20 30.34 4.12 4.26
C GLN A 20 28.83 3.89 4.11
N SER A 21 28.43 3.27 3.00
CA SER A 21 27.05 2.85 2.77
C SER A 21 26.72 1.74 3.77
N SER A 22 25.86 2.02 4.76
CA SER A 22 25.34 0.96 5.61
C SER A 22 24.15 0.30 4.91
N VAL A 23 24.29 -0.97 4.56
CA VAL A 23 23.13 -1.79 4.21
C VAL A 23 22.45 -2.19 5.52
N THR A 24 21.18 -1.82 5.67
CA THR A 24 20.35 -2.23 6.79
C THR A 24 19.49 -3.41 6.38
N ILE A 25 19.58 -4.49 7.14
CA ILE A 25 18.58 -5.57 7.14
C ILE A 25 17.47 -5.12 8.10
N TYR A 26 16.23 -5.18 7.64
CA TYR A 26 15.06 -4.79 8.45
C TYR A 26 13.89 -5.72 8.17
N GLY A 27 12.92 -5.76 9.07
CA GLY A 27 11.74 -6.57 8.80
C GLY A 27 10.64 -6.49 9.83
N THR A 28 9.64 -7.31 9.56
CA THR A 28 8.48 -7.55 10.43
C THR A 28 8.23 -9.04 10.45
N LEU A 29 8.14 -9.59 11.66
CA LEU A 29 7.67 -10.94 11.94
C LEU A 29 6.41 -10.85 12.81
N ASP A 30 5.28 -11.25 12.27
CA ASP A 30 3.97 -11.32 12.88
C ASP A 30 3.43 -12.74 12.70
N ALA A 31 2.96 -13.32 13.81
CA ALA A 31 2.33 -14.61 13.82
C ALA A 31 1.24 -14.64 14.90
N GLY A 32 0.10 -15.21 14.56
CA GLY A 32 -1.03 -15.33 15.49
C GLY A 32 -2.01 -16.41 15.09
N ILE A 33 -2.91 -16.71 16.02
CA ILE A 33 -4.05 -17.59 15.77
C ILE A 33 -5.20 -16.70 15.31
N SER A 34 -5.87 -17.10 14.24
CA SER A 34 -7.06 -16.43 13.74
C SER A 34 -8.20 -17.42 13.50
N ARG A 35 -9.44 -16.96 13.69
CA ARG A 35 -10.65 -17.74 13.42
C ARG A 35 -11.64 -16.94 12.61
N ARG A 36 -12.25 -17.59 11.62
CA ARG A 36 -13.38 -17.06 10.84
C ARG A 36 -14.61 -17.94 11.03
N THR A 37 -15.77 -17.32 11.29
CA THR A 37 -17.00 -18.07 11.57
C THR A 37 -17.74 -18.54 10.32
N ASP A 38 -17.47 -17.97 9.14
CA ASP A 38 -18.09 -18.41 7.88
C ASP A 38 -17.46 -19.69 7.32
N THR A 39 -16.17 -19.88 7.53
CA THR A 39 -15.46 -21.08 7.10
C THR A 39 -15.28 -22.11 8.21
N ASP A 40 -15.56 -21.72 9.46
CA ASP A 40 -15.26 -22.46 10.69
C ASP A 40 -13.78 -22.91 10.79
N VAL A 41 -12.88 -22.12 10.20
CA VAL A 41 -11.45 -22.39 10.19
C VAL A 41 -10.78 -21.62 11.33
N THR A 42 -10.00 -22.33 12.13
CA THR A 42 -8.98 -21.76 13.02
C THR A 42 -7.62 -22.08 12.43
N ALA A 43 -6.79 -21.08 12.22
CA ALA A 43 -5.48 -21.22 11.60
C ALA A 43 -4.44 -20.34 12.28
N VAL A 44 -3.20 -20.81 12.25
CA VAL A 44 -2.04 -19.93 12.46
C VAL A 44 -1.87 -19.12 11.18
N GLY A 45 -1.63 -17.82 11.32
CA GLY A 45 -1.44 -16.90 10.20
C GLY A 45 -0.81 -15.60 10.67
N LYS A 46 -1.06 -14.52 9.92
CA LYS A 46 -0.52 -13.19 10.20
C LYS A 46 -1.63 -12.12 10.22
N ARG A 47 -1.48 -11.14 11.10
CA ARG A 47 -2.25 -9.88 11.14
C ARG A 47 -1.59 -8.80 10.27
N ASP A 48 -0.26 -8.70 10.31
CA ASP A 48 0.50 -7.77 9.46
C ASP A 48 1.21 -8.52 8.33
N ASN A 49 1.55 -7.80 7.27
CA ASN A 49 2.39 -8.34 6.23
C ASN A 49 3.81 -8.56 6.77
N ASN A 50 4.18 -9.83 6.95
CA ASN A 50 5.56 -10.25 7.17
C ASN A 50 6.49 -9.78 6.05
N LYS A 51 7.71 -9.36 6.43
CA LYS A 51 8.72 -8.91 5.48
C LYS A 51 10.13 -9.06 5.98
N LEU A 52 11.02 -9.38 5.05
CA LEU A 52 12.47 -9.27 5.19
C LEU A 52 12.96 -8.32 4.10
N GLY A 53 13.66 -7.26 4.49
CA GLY A 53 14.08 -6.21 3.58
C GLY A 53 15.54 -5.81 3.76
N PHE A 54 16.09 -5.31 2.67
CA PHE A 54 17.41 -4.73 2.57
C PHE A 54 17.25 -3.30 2.04
N ARG A 55 17.86 -2.34 2.71
CA ARG A 55 17.90 -0.96 2.22
C ARG A 55 19.25 -0.35 2.48
N GLY A 56 19.63 0.61 1.64
CA GLY A 56 20.86 1.35 1.80
C GLY A 56 20.70 2.78 1.30
N VAL A 57 21.54 3.65 1.84
CA VAL A 57 21.70 5.04 1.42
C VAL A 57 23.19 5.29 1.29
N GLU A 58 23.58 5.88 0.16
CA GLU A 58 24.93 6.33 -0.13
C GLU A 58 24.91 7.84 -0.29
N ASP A 59 25.74 8.54 0.47
CA ASP A 59 25.96 9.99 0.28
C ASP A 59 26.85 10.21 -0.94
N LEU A 60 26.34 10.93 -1.93
CA LEU A 60 27.06 11.27 -3.16
C LEU A 60 27.69 12.68 -3.09
N GLY A 61 27.60 13.34 -1.93
CA GLY A 61 28.07 14.70 -1.71
C GLY A 61 27.03 15.76 -2.09
N ASN A 62 27.24 16.99 -1.58
CA ASN A 62 26.40 18.16 -1.88
C ASN A 62 24.88 17.95 -1.65
N GLY A 63 24.51 17.13 -0.67
CA GLY A 63 23.12 16.82 -0.34
C GLY A 63 22.45 15.80 -1.25
N LEU A 64 23.13 15.29 -2.28
CA LEU A 64 22.64 14.23 -3.15
C LEU A 64 22.92 12.84 -2.54
N LYS A 65 21.96 11.93 -2.63
CA LYS A 65 22.04 10.57 -2.12
C LYS A 65 21.55 9.57 -3.14
N ALA A 66 22.23 8.42 -3.26
CA ALA A 66 21.68 7.23 -3.88
C ALA A 66 21.00 6.35 -2.83
N LEU A 67 19.91 5.68 -3.21
CA LEU A 67 19.18 4.78 -2.32
C LEU A 67 18.68 3.55 -3.05
N PHE A 68 18.57 2.44 -2.32
CA PHE A 68 17.91 1.23 -2.79
C PHE A 68 17.05 0.60 -1.68
N GLN A 69 16.05 -0.16 -2.09
CA GLN A 69 15.20 -0.93 -1.19
C GLN A 69 14.65 -2.18 -1.90
N LEU A 70 14.90 -3.34 -1.30
CA LEU A 70 14.39 -4.64 -1.73
C LEU A 70 13.65 -5.28 -0.55
N GLU A 71 12.48 -5.87 -0.79
CA GLU A 71 11.66 -6.45 0.29
C GLU A 71 10.94 -7.71 -0.18
N ILE A 72 11.19 -8.81 0.55
CA ILE A 72 10.55 -10.11 0.41
C ILE A 72 9.32 -10.15 1.32
N ARG A 73 8.24 -10.78 0.86
CA ARG A 73 7.04 -11.08 1.67
C ARG A 73 6.93 -12.60 1.85
N TYR A 74 6.64 -13.04 3.06
CA TYR A 74 6.57 -14.46 3.41
C TYR A 74 5.38 -14.78 4.31
N GLU A 75 5.08 -16.06 4.45
CA GLU A 75 4.07 -16.59 5.36
C GLU A 75 4.72 -17.19 6.61
N PRO A 76 4.27 -16.84 7.82
CA PRO A 76 4.92 -17.26 9.06
C PRO A 76 4.59 -18.71 9.44
N ASP A 77 3.48 -19.25 8.94
CA ASP A 77 2.97 -20.59 9.23
C ASP A 77 3.65 -21.67 8.37
N THR A 78 3.97 -21.35 7.12
CA THR A 78 4.55 -22.28 6.13
C THR A 78 6.00 -21.96 5.79
N GLY A 79 6.49 -20.75 6.08
CA GLY A 79 7.80 -20.27 5.65
C GLY A 79 7.92 -19.99 4.15
N ALA A 80 6.84 -20.13 3.39
CA ALA A 80 6.81 -19.89 1.95
C ALA A 80 6.80 -18.38 1.63
N ILE A 81 7.14 -18.05 0.38
CA ILE A 81 6.82 -16.72 -0.17
C ILE A 81 5.32 -16.46 -0.11
N GLU A 82 4.93 -15.20 0.12
CA GLU A 82 3.53 -14.81 0.30
C GLU A 82 2.65 -15.30 -0.86
N SER A 83 1.54 -15.98 -0.54
CA SER A 83 0.58 -16.54 -1.51
C SER A 83 1.15 -17.55 -2.52
N THR A 84 2.40 -18.02 -2.40
CA THR A 84 3.14 -18.97 -3.27
C THR A 84 3.25 -18.62 -4.76
N VAL A 85 2.48 -17.66 -5.25
CA VAL A 85 2.44 -17.20 -6.65
C VAL A 85 3.00 -15.79 -6.83
N ARG A 86 3.35 -15.11 -5.73
CA ARG A 86 3.88 -13.74 -5.79
C ARG A 86 5.38 -13.74 -6.08
N PRO A 87 5.90 -12.68 -6.73
CA PRO A 87 7.34 -12.57 -6.98
C PRO A 87 8.14 -12.47 -5.67
N LEU A 88 9.40 -12.89 -5.68
CA LEU A 88 10.26 -12.87 -4.49
C LEU A 88 10.32 -11.48 -3.83
N PHE A 89 10.63 -10.43 -4.61
CA PHE A 89 10.65 -9.04 -4.15
C PHE A 89 9.31 -8.32 -4.36
N GLN A 90 8.24 -8.91 -3.84
CA GLN A 90 6.88 -8.37 -3.95
C GLN A 90 6.62 -7.17 -3.03
N GLY A 91 7.49 -6.85 -2.07
CA GLY A 91 7.41 -5.62 -1.30
C GLY A 91 7.76 -4.39 -2.14
N GLN A 92 8.81 -3.69 -1.74
CA GLN A 92 9.47 -2.65 -2.53
C GLN A 92 10.63 -3.30 -3.30
N SER A 93 10.82 -2.90 -4.54
CA SER A 93 11.98 -3.28 -5.34
C SER A 93 12.39 -2.08 -6.19
N ARG A 94 13.25 -1.22 -5.63
CA ARG A 94 13.47 0.12 -6.16
C ARG A 94 14.88 0.65 -5.89
N VAL A 95 15.38 1.45 -6.82
CA VAL A 95 16.61 2.26 -6.71
C VAL A 95 16.26 3.71 -7.02
N GLY A 96 17.00 4.67 -6.48
CA GLY A 96 16.67 6.07 -6.70
C GLY A 96 17.74 7.05 -6.26
N LEU A 97 17.41 8.33 -6.48
CA LEU A 97 18.17 9.48 -6.02
C LEU A 97 17.31 10.36 -5.14
N GLN A 98 17.93 10.94 -4.12
CA GLN A 98 17.32 11.92 -3.24
C GLN A 98 18.21 13.15 -3.12
N GLY A 99 17.61 14.34 -3.10
CA GLY A 99 18.29 15.61 -2.81
C GLY A 99 17.28 16.69 -2.47
N ASP A 100 17.68 17.96 -2.61
CA ASP A 100 16.79 19.11 -2.35
C ASP A 100 15.56 19.14 -3.27
N PHE A 101 15.63 18.47 -4.42
CA PHE A 101 14.50 18.28 -5.32
C PHE A 101 13.47 17.25 -4.81
N GLY A 102 13.73 16.55 -3.70
CA GLY A 102 12.92 15.44 -3.23
C GLY A 102 13.53 14.09 -3.60
N THR A 103 12.69 13.09 -3.87
CA THR A 103 13.13 11.71 -4.08
C THR A 103 12.54 11.13 -5.35
N VAL A 104 13.38 10.69 -6.28
CA VAL A 104 12.97 9.96 -7.51
C VAL A 104 13.42 8.51 -7.39
N ARG A 105 12.51 7.56 -7.63
CA ARG A 105 12.77 6.12 -7.55
C ARG A 105 12.27 5.43 -8.81
N LEU A 106 12.98 4.40 -9.24
CA LEU A 106 12.64 3.53 -10.36
C LEU A 106 12.45 2.10 -9.86
N GLY A 107 11.44 1.40 -10.39
CA GLY A 107 11.23 -0.02 -10.13
C GLY A 107 9.78 -0.35 -9.81
N ARG A 108 9.56 -1.04 -8.69
CA ARG A 108 8.26 -1.55 -8.25
C ARG A 108 7.97 -1.17 -6.81
N GLY A 109 6.74 -0.74 -6.54
CA GLY A 109 6.34 -0.31 -5.21
C GLY A 109 4.86 0.06 -5.10
N LEU A 110 4.43 0.34 -3.87
CA LEU A 110 3.13 0.93 -3.63
C LEU A 110 3.00 2.25 -4.40
N THR A 111 1.83 2.51 -4.96
CA THR A 111 1.56 3.76 -5.68
C THR A 111 1.46 4.94 -4.71
N ALA A 112 1.58 6.17 -5.21
CA ALA A 112 1.42 7.39 -4.41
C ALA A 112 0.14 7.38 -3.55
N TRP A 113 -1.00 6.98 -4.12
CA TRP A 113 -2.25 6.83 -3.38
C TRP A 113 -2.15 5.73 -2.31
N GLN A 114 -1.67 4.54 -2.66
CA GLN A 114 -1.61 3.40 -1.73
C GLN A 114 -0.67 3.65 -0.56
N GLU A 115 0.48 4.30 -0.77
CA GLU A 115 1.39 4.72 0.31
C GLU A 115 0.74 5.77 1.23
N THR A 116 -0.11 6.64 0.67
CA THR A 116 -0.73 7.75 1.42
C THR A 116 -1.96 7.30 2.21
N SER A 117 -2.85 6.51 1.61
CA SER A 117 -4.17 6.22 2.18
C SER A 117 -4.10 5.40 3.47
N THR A 118 -3.08 4.55 3.62
CA THR A 118 -2.90 3.70 4.81
C THR A 118 -2.62 4.52 6.07
N ALA A 119 -2.08 5.73 5.96
CA ALA A 119 -1.88 6.61 7.10
C ALA A 119 -3.20 7.18 7.68
N PHE A 120 -4.33 6.96 7.01
CA PHE A 120 -5.64 7.49 7.36
C PHE A 120 -6.65 6.39 7.70
N GLU A 121 -6.16 5.27 8.22
CA GLU A 121 -6.99 4.15 8.69
C GLU A 121 -6.41 3.49 9.95
N PRO A 122 -7.23 2.87 10.82
CA PRO A 122 -6.79 2.48 12.15
C PRO A 122 -5.81 1.31 12.20
N TRP A 123 -5.66 0.52 11.13
CA TRP A 123 -4.73 -0.61 11.02
C TRP A 123 -3.51 -0.30 10.13
N SER A 124 -3.33 0.93 9.67
CA SER A 124 -2.12 1.37 8.94
C SER A 124 -1.74 0.50 7.72
N GLY A 125 -2.72 -0.11 7.04
CA GLY A 125 -2.50 -0.99 5.89
C GLY A 125 -2.16 -2.44 6.22
N MET A 126 -2.34 -2.88 7.47
CA MET A 126 -2.24 -4.29 7.84
C MET A 126 -3.32 -5.11 7.11
N PRO A 127 -2.95 -6.15 6.33
CA PRO A 127 -3.89 -7.02 5.65
C PRO A 127 -4.24 -8.17 6.57
N ALA A 128 -5.43 -8.06 7.12
CA ALA A 128 -6.21 -9.13 7.70
C ALA A 128 -7.68 -8.72 7.56
N VAL A 129 -8.61 -9.59 7.94
CA VAL A 129 -10.05 -9.24 7.94
C VAL A 129 -10.33 -8.00 8.80
N ALA A 130 -9.49 -7.70 9.79
CA ALA A 130 -9.62 -6.55 10.69
C ALA A 130 -9.26 -5.19 10.09
N GLY A 131 -8.34 -5.14 9.12
CA GLY A 131 -7.95 -3.90 8.47
C GLY A 131 -9.01 -3.39 7.48
N TYR A 132 -8.89 -2.13 7.08
CA TYR A 132 -9.82 -1.50 6.12
C TYR A 132 -9.24 -1.33 4.73
N GLN A 133 -7.90 -1.40 4.58
CA GLN A 133 -7.23 -1.09 3.32
C GLN A 133 -7.71 -1.96 2.15
N THR A 134 -7.68 -3.29 2.26
CA THR A 134 -7.92 -4.16 1.08
C THR A 134 -9.40 -4.32 0.74
N ASP A 135 -10.25 -4.45 1.77
CA ASP A 135 -11.62 -4.91 1.60
C ASP A 135 -12.64 -3.77 1.50
N LEU A 136 -12.31 -2.58 2.03
CA LEU A 136 -13.22 -1.43 2.13
C LEU A 136 -12.67 -0.16 1.50
N GLN A 137 -11.62 0.45 2.08
CA GLN A 137 -10.76 1.36 1.32
C GLN A 137 -10.18 0.57 0.15
N VAL A 138 -9.50 1.12 -0.84
CA VAL A 138 -9.22 0.44 -2.11
C VAL A 138 -10.46 -0.03 -2.89
N ALA A 139 -11.61 -0.32 -2.29
CA ALA A 139 -12.88 -0.67 -2.93
C ALA A 139 -12.81 -1.84 -3.94
N GLY A 140 -11.82 -2.73 -3.82
CA GLY A 140 -11.53 -3.77 -4.83
C GLY A 140 -10.78 -3.24 -6.05
N TYR A 141 -10.24 -2.02 -5.98
CA TYR A 141 -9.36 -1.46 -6.99
C TYR A 141 -8.07 -2.28 -7.08
N THR A 142 -7.66 -2.55 -8.31
CA THR A 142 -6.36 -3.16 -8.61
C THR A 142 -5.51 -2.12 -9.32
N SER A 143 -4.41 -1.69 -8.71
CA SER A 143 -3.43 -0.76 -9.26
C SER A 143 -2.76 -1.33 -10.51
N ASP A 144 -2.36 -2.61 -10.50
CA ASP A 144 -1.69 -3.23 -11.65
C ASP A 144 -2.44 -4.48 -12.13
N PRO A 145 -3.60 -4.29 -12.79
CA PRO A 145 -4.45 -5.40 -13.22
C PRO A 145 -3.86 -6.18 -14.40
N LEU A 146 -2.89 -5.61 -15.11
CA LEU A 146 -2.16 -6.26 -16.20
C LEU A 146 -0.78 -6.73 -15.74
N SER A 147 -0.69 -7.23 -14.52
CA SER A 147 0.50 -7.95 -14.05
C SER A 147 0.27 -9.45 -14.08
N VAL A 148 1.33 -10.23 -13.90
CA VAL A 148 1.24 -11.69 -13.76
C VAL A 148 0.19 -12.07 -12.71
N ALA A 149 -0.52 -13.18 -12.96
CA ALA A 149 -1.54 -13.67 -12.05
C ALA A 149 -0.99 -13.84 -10.62
N GLY A 150 -1.76 -13.41 -9.63
CA GLY A 150 -1.37 -13.51 -8.22
C GLY A 150 -0.55 -12.33 -7.68
N ASN A 151 -0.10 -11.39 -8.53
CA ASN A 151 0.57 -10.18 -8.06
C ASN A 151 -0.31 -9.34 -7.12
N SER A 152 0.33 -8.53 -6.28
CA SER A 152 -0.36 -7.68 -5.32
C SER A 152 -1.09 -6.53 -6.00
N ALA A 153 -2.34 -6.30 -5.59
CA ALA A 153 -3.26 -5.37 -6.24
C ALA A 153 -3.00 -3.88 -5.96
N ASN A 154 -1.97 -3.50 -5.19
CA ASN A 154 -1.76 -2.13 -4.71
C ASN A 154 -0.43 -1.50 -5.14
N ARG A 155 0.22 -2.07 -6.15
CA ARG A 155 1.56 -1.66 -6.59
C ARG A 155 1.57 -1.42 -8.08
N PHE A 156 2.51 -0.59 -8.53
CA PHE A 156 2.92 -0.54 -9.94
C PHE A 156 4.31 -1.16 -10.08
N SER A 157 4.50 -1.88 -11.18
CA SER A 157 5.82 -2.33 -11.67
C SER A 157 6.30 -1.39 -12.78
N ASN A 158 7.61 -1.43 -13.07
CA ASN A 158 8.25 -0.64 -14.14
C ASN A 158 7.81 0.84 -14.09
N ALA A 159 7.92 1.41 -12.90
CA ALA A 159 7.38 2.71 -12.58
C ALA A 159 8.45 3.68 -12.10
N VAL A 160 8.18 4.95 -12.37
CA VAL A 160 8.85 6.10 -11.77
C VAL A 160 8.00 6.59 -10.61
N PHE A 161 8.61 6.74 -9.44
CA PHE A 161 8.00 7.30 -8.25
C PHE A 161 8.71 8.60 -7.91
N TYR A 162 7.96 9.61 -7.52
CA TYR A 162 8.49 10.88 -7.06
C TYR A 162 7.78 11.32 -5.78
N ASN A 163 8.56 11.73 -4.78
CA ASN A 163 8.07 12.46 -3.61
C ASN A 163 8.72 13.84 -3.61
N SER A 164 7.91 14.89 -3.55
CA SER A 164 8.44 16.23 -3.34
C SER A 164 9.05 16.36 -1.93
N PRO A 165 9.91 17.36 -1.71
CA PRO A 165 10.16 17.87 -0.37
C PRO A 165 8.84 18.27 0.30
N VAL A 166 8.84 18.34 1.63
CA VAL A 166 7.71 18.90 2.38
C VAL A 166 7.81 20.42 2.33
N PHE A 167 6.92 21.07 1.59
CA PHE A 167 6.88 22.52 1.46
C PHE A 167 6.22 23.15 2.68
N ALA A 168 6.87 24.20 3.22
CA ALA A 168 6.43 24.94 4.41
C ALA A 168 6.13 24.05 5.64
N ASN A 169 6.74 22.86 5.73
CA ASN A 169 6.44 21.83 6.73
C ASN A 169 4.96 21.38 6.77
N ILE A 170 4.21 21.64 5.71
CA ILE A 170 2.77 21.35 5.64
C ILE A 170 2.46 20.42 4.48
N PHE A 171 2.92 20.74 3.27
CA PHE A 171 2.45 20.09 2.04
C PHE A 171 3.46 19.13 1.46
N GLN A 172 3.00 17.97 0.99
CA GLN A 172 3.81 17.05 0.18
C GLN A 172 3.01 16.54 -1.01
N LEU A 173 3.64 16.50 -2.19
CA LEU A 173 3.11 15.92 -3.41
C LEU A 173 3.85 14.62 -3.74
N ASN A 174 3.11 13.57 -4.04
CA ASN A 174 3.65 12.28 -4.47
C ASN A 174 3.07 11.91 -5.83
N LEU A 175 3.92 11.40 -6.72
CA LEU A 175 3.56 10.96 -8.07
C LEU A 175 4.10 9.55 -8.32
N THR A 176 3.34 8.76 -9.06
CA THR A 176 3.79 7.50 -9.63
C THR A 176 3.29 7.41 -11.06
N VAL A 177 4.15 7.05 -12.00
CA VAL A 177 3.78 6.76 -13.39
C VAL A 177 4.44 5.45 -13.79
N SER A 178 3.67 4.53 -14.37
CA SER A 178 4.24 3.28 -14.91
C SER A 178 4.25 3.28 -16.43
N THR A 179 5.09 2.42 -16.99
CA THR A 179 5.07 2.07 -18.41
C THR A 179 3.74 1.39 -18.79
N LYS A 180 3.56 1.18 -20.10
CA LYS A 180 2.44 0.43 -20.68
C LYS A 180 2.81 -1.00 -21.09
N GLU A 181 4.03 -1.43 -20.75
CA GLU A 181 4.56 -2.66 -21.30
C GLU A 181 3.73 -3.88 -20.89
N ALA A 182 3.75 -4.90 -21.76
CA ALA A 182 3.13 -6.17 -21.45
C ALA A 182 4.03 -6.95 -20.48
N ASN A 183 3.43 -7.46 -19.40
CA ASN A 183 4.17 -8.10 -18.30
C ASN A 183 3.70 -9.54 -18.07
N ASN A 184 3.58 -10.33 -19.14
CA ASN A 184 3.02 -11.70 -19.11
C ASN A 184 1.65 -11.77 -18.41
N ASN A 185 0.84 -10.72 -18.63
CA ASN A 185 -0.44 -10.59 -17.99
C ASN A 185 -1.49 -11.54 -18.56
N PRO A 186 -2.39 -12.08 -17.72
CA PRO A 186 -3.50 -12.87 -18.20
C PRO A 186 -4.47 -11.99 -19.03
N ALA A 187 -5.30 -12.65 -19.83
CA ALA A 187 -6.37 -11.97 -20.53
C ALA A 187 -7.41 -11.43 -19.54
N ILE A 188 -7.93 -10.22 -19.80
CA ILE A 188 -9.06 -9.64 -19.08
C ILE A 188 -10.20 -9.46 -20.08
N VAL A 189 -11.31 -10.18 -19.83
CA VAL A 189 -12.51 -10.14 -20.68
C VAL A 189 -13.01 -8.71 -20.83
N GLY A 190 -13.12 -7.96 -19.72
CA GLY A 190 -13.63 -6.60 -19.72
C GLY A 190 -15.02 -6.52 -20.37
N ARG A 191 -15.17 -5.64 -21.35
CA ARG A 191 -16.38 -5.51 -22.19
C ARG A 191 -16.43 -6.48 -23.38
N GLY A 192 -15.42 -7.33 -23.56
CA GLY A 192 -15.36 -8.35 -24.61
C GLY A 192 -16.03 -9.66 -24.20
N THR A 193 -15.64 -10.75 -24.86
CA THR A 193 -16.06 -12.12 -24.52
C THR A 193 -14.84 -12.98 -24.17
N THR A 194 -15.04 -14.19 -23.67
CA THR A 194 -13.93 -15.12 -23.42
C THR A 194 -13.14 -15.44 -24.70
N ALA A 195 -13.80 -15.50 -25.85
CA ALA A 195 -13.17 -15.75 -27.14
C ALA A 195 -12.48 -14.50 -27.73
N ALA A 196 -12.95 -13.31 -27.39
CA ALA A 196 -12.40 -12.02 -27.82
C ALA A 196 -12.34 -11.05 -26.63
N PRO A 197 -11.38 -11.24 -25.70
CA PRO A 197 -11.26 -10.40 -24.52
C PRO A 197 -10.87 -8.97 -24.90
N GLN A 198 -11.38 -7.98 -24.15
CA GLN A 198 -11.02 -6.58 -24.35
C GLN A 198 -9.51 -6.34 -24.18
N PHE A 199 -8.87 -7.09 -23.29
CA PHE A 199 -7.42 -7.11 -23.10
C PHE A 199 -6.92 -8.53 -23.29
N PRO A 200 -6.41 -8.89 -24.48
CA PRO A 200 -5.76 -10.18 -24.71
C PRO A 200 -4.58 -10.41 -23.76
N ALA A 201 -4.23 -11.68 -23.56
CA ALA A 201 -3.06 -12.03 -22.77
C ALA A 201 -1.80 -11.35 -23.33
N ASN A 202 -0.95 -10.85 -22.44
CA ASN A 202 0.27 -10.13 -22.79
C ASN A 202 0.04 -8.90 -23.69
N SER A 203 -1.11 -8.23 -23.57
CA SER A 203 -1.38 -6.97 -24.25
C SER A 203 -0.76 -5.78 -23.51
N MET A 204 -0.23 -4.81 -24.27
CA MET A 204 0.18 -3.52 -23.73
C MET A 204 -1.03 -2.73 -23.21
N ALA A 205 -0.81 -1.94 -22.17
CA ALA A 205 -1.86 -1.09 -21.61
C ALA A 205 -2.29 0.02 -22.59
N PRO A 206 -3.60 0.25 -22.81
CA PRO A 206 -4.06 1.32 -23.71
C PRO A 206 -3.73 2.73 -23.18
N LYS A 207 -3.57 2.90 -21.86
CA LYS A 207 -3.31 4.18 -21.19
C LYS A 207 -2.16 4.02 -20.21
N TYR A 208 -1.34 5.07 -20.05
CA TYR A 208 -0.28 5.08 -19.03
C TYR A 208 -0.94 5.08 -17.64
N PRO A 209 -0.61 4.13 -16.78
CA PRO A 209 -1.05 4.17 -15.40
C PRO A 209 -0.38 5.34 -14.66
N TYR A 210 -1.13 6.00 -13.80
CA TYR A 210 -0.60 7.05 -12.93
C TYR A 210 -1.28 7.00 -11.58
N SER A 211 -0.60 7.51 -10.56
CA SER A 211 -1.12 7.75 -9.22
C SER A 211 -0.56 9.07 -8.71
N VAL A 212 -1.40 9.89 -8.10
CA VAL A 212 -0.99 11.15 -7.48
C VAL A 212 -1.64 11.26 -6.12
N SER A 213 -0.90 11.75 -5.14
CA SER A 213 -1.45 12.16 -3.84
C SER A 213 -0.84 13.48 -3.38
N ALA A 214 -1.65 14.28 -2.71
CA ALA A 214 -1.21 15.46 -1.99
C ALA A 214 -1.65 15.35 -0.54
N THR A 215 -0.72 15.60 0.38
CA THR A 215 -0.96 15.56 1.83
C THR A 215 -0.68 16.94 2.41
N ALA A 216 -1.52 17.38 3.35
CA ALA A 216 -1.34 18.58 4.15
C ALA A 216 -1.37 18.19 5.64
N THR A 217 -0.38 18.61 6.42
CA THR A 217 -0.34 18.41 7.88
C THR A 217 -0.10 19.74 8.57
N GLN A 218 -0.96 20.12 9.50
CA GLN A 218 -0.81 21.35 10.27
C GLN A 218 -1.37 21.15 11.68
N GLY A 219 -0.48 21.22 12.69
CA GLY A 219 -0.85 20.99 14.09
C GLY A 219 -1.50 19.62 14.28
N PRO A 220 -2.68 19.53 14.91
CA PRO A 220 -3.36 18.25 15.14
C PRO A 220 -4.07 17.70 13.90
N PHE A 221 -4.10 18.43 12.78
CA PHE A 221 -4.84 18.06 11.58
C PHE A 221 -3.91 17.51 10.51
N ALA A 222 -4.38 16.48 9.80
CA ALA A 222 -3.82 16.06 8.53
C ALA A 222 -4.94 15.72 7.54
N ALA A 223 -4.70 15.94 6.26
CA ALA A 223 -5.61 15.54 5.19
C ALA A 223 -4.82 15.10 3.95
N TYR A 224 -5.45 14.28 3.12
CA TYR A 224 -4.95 13.98 1.79
C TYR A 224 -6.05 13.97 0.75
N LEU A 225 -5.66 14.24 -0.50
CA LEU A 225 -6.41 13.98 -1.71
C LEU A 225 -5.55 13.15 -2.66
N ALA A 226 -6.14 12.16 -3.31
CA ALA A 226 -5.43 11.31 -4.26
C ALA A 226 -6.31 10.93 -5.45
N ALA A 227 -5.67 10.67 -6.58
CA ALA A 227 -6.28 10.14 -7.79
C ALA A 227 -5.36 9.09 -8.43
N GLU A 228 -5.95 8.02 -8.97
CA GLU A 228 -5.22 6.93 -9.62
C GLU A 228 -5.96 6.46 -10.87
N ARG A 229 -5.21 6.12 -11.92
CA ARG A 229 -5.69 5.39 -13.09
C ARG A 229 -4.78 4.22 -13.36
N ASN A 230 -5.34 3.02 -13.47
CA ASN A 230 -4.58 1.82 -13.76
C ASN A 230 -4.49 1.55 -15.27
N ALA A 231 -3.83 0.45 -15.63
CA ALA A 231 -3.59 0.04 -17.01
C ALA A 231 -4.86 -0.22 -17.84
N VAL A 232 -5.94 -0.71 -17.21
CA VAL A 232 -7.25 -0.93 -17.86
C VAL A 232 -8.18 0.28 -17.76
N ALA A 233 -7.60 1.47 -17.52
CA ALA A 233 -8.30 2.75 -17.43
C ALA A 233 -9.36 2.86 -16.32
N THR A 234 -9.35 1.99 -15.31
CA THR A 234 -10.14 2.20 -14.08
C THR A 234 -9.61 3.43 -13.36
N LYS A 235 -10.50 4.34 -13.00
CA LYS A 235 -10.18 5.57 -12.27
C LYS A 235 -10.60 5.45 -10.82
N LEU A 236 -9.82 6.05 -9.93
CA LEU A 236 -10.15 6.18 -8.52
C LEU A 236 -9.78 7.57 -8.03
N TRP A 237 -10.60 8.11 -7.14
CA TRP A 237 -10.19 9.22 -6.28
C TRP A 237 -10.49 8.89 -4.83
N SER A 238 -9.67 9.45 -3.95
CA SER A 238 -9.66 9.17 -2.52
C SER A 238 -9.37 10.42 -1.74
N VAL A 239 -10.10 10.63 -0.66
CA VAL A 239 -9.85 11.70 0.31
C VAL A 239 -9.83 11.09 1.70
N GLY A 240 -9.01 11.64 2.58
CA GLY A 240 -9.04 11.29 3.99
C GLY A 240 -8.51 12.38 4.87
N THR A 241 -8.93 12.33 6.13
CA THR A 241 -8.57 13.30 7.16
C THR A 241 -8.24 12.58 8.45
N SER A 242 -7.38 13.21 9.25
CA SER A 242 -7.16 12.80 10.63
C SER A 242 -7.06 14.01 11.53
N TYR A 243 -7.49 13.83 12.78
CA TYR A 243 -7.47 14.85 13.82
C TYR A 243 -7.01 14.26 15.14
N LYS A 244 -6.09 14.95 15.82
CA LYS A 244 -5.59 14.60 17.15
C LYS A 244 -6.12 15.60 18.20
N PRO A 245 -7.32 15.39 18.78
CA PRO A 245 -7.84 16.28 19.83
C PRO A 245 -6.95 16.32 21.07
N ILE A 246 -6.26 15.21 21.34
CA ILE A 246 -5.16 15.07 22.30
C ILE A 246 -4.05 14.27 21.63
N SER A 247 -2.85 14.27 22.19
CA SER A 247 -1.68 13.67 21.54
C SER A 247 -1.80 12.15 21.35
N GLU A 248 -2.56 11.51 22.22
CA GLU A 248 -2.76 10.07 22.35
C GLU A 248 -3.89 9.51 21.49
N LEU A 249 -4.84 10.37 21.06
CA LEU A 249 -6.02 9.97 20.32
C LEU A 249 -5.94 10.53 18.90
N LYS A 250 -5.97 9.64 17.89
CA LYS A 250 -6.06 10.00 16.48
C LYS A 250 -7.39 9.52 15.91
N LEU A 251 -8.24 10.46 15.52
CA LEU A 251 -9.49 10.20 14.80
C LEU A 251 -9.24 10.28 13.29
N MET A 252 -9.91 9.44 12.51
CA MET A 252 -9.71 9.32 11.07
C MET A 252 -11.03 9.16 10.33
N ALA A 253 -11.10 9.69 9.12
CA ALA A 253 -12.19 9.48 8.18
C ALA A 253 -11.66 9.39 6.74
N THR A 254 -12.25 8.54 5.92
CA THR A 254 -11.91 8.41 4.50
C THR A 254 -13.14 8.22 3.63
N TYR A 255 -13.05 8.68 2.39
CA TYR A 255 -14.03 8.41 1.34
C TYR A 255 -13.33 8.16 0.01
N GLN A 256 -13.83 7.21 -0.75
CA GLN A 256 -13.28 6.77 -2.02
C GLN A 256 -14.37 6.51 -3.04
N ARG A 257 -14.06 6.80 -4.31
CA ARG A 257 -14.91 6.44 -5.44
C ARG A 257 -14.05 5.88 -6.58
N GLN A 258 -14.39 4.67 -6.97
CA GLN A 258 -13.85 3.95 -8.11
C GLN A 258 -14.83 4.00 -9.28
N ASN A 259 -14.31 4.06 -10.51
CA ASN A 259 -15.07 3.94 -11.74
C ASN A 259 -14.33 3.00 -12.72
N GLN A 260 -14.97 1.87 -13.03
CA GLN A 260 -14.52 0.83 -13.95
C GLN A 260 -15.28 0.85 -15.27
N ASP A 261 -15.92 1.95 -15.66
CA ASP A 261 -16.72 2.06 -16.88
C ASP A 261 -15.99 1.59 -18.14
N TYR A 262 -14.67 1.71 -18.21
CA TYR A 262 -13.90 1.23 -19.36
C TYR A 262 -13.94 -0.30 -19.53
N SER A 263 -14.06 -1.07 -18.45
CA SER A 263 -13.97 -2.54 -18.46
C SER A 263 -15.19 -3.26 -17.89
N LEU A 264 -16.02 -2.62 -17.07
CA LEU A 264 -17.25 -3.19 -16.53
C LEU A 264 -18.49 -2.54 -17.19
N PRO A 265 -19.35 -3.32 -17.86
CA PRO A 265 -20.53 -2.78 -18.55
C PRO A 265 -21.68 -2.43 -17.61
N ILE A 266 -21.78 -3.12 -16.48
CA ILE A 266 -22.88 -2.99 -15.51
C ILE A 266 -22.26 -2.77 -14.13
N ASN A 267 -22.85 -1.84 -13.36
CA ASN A 267 -22.40 -1.45 -12.03
C ASN A 267 -20.89 -1.11 -11.94
N PRO A 268 -20.38 -0.17 -12.75
CA PRO A 268 -18.95 0.15 -12.78
C PRO A 268 -18.47 1.02 -11.61
N VAL A 269 -19.37 1.57 -10.78
CA VAL A 269 -19.01 2.57 -9.77
C VAL A 269 -19.09 1.98 -8.37
N THR A 270 -17.95 1.87 -7.70
CA THR A 270 -17.91 1.49 -6.27
C THR A 270 -17.53 2.68 -5.41
N LYS A 271 -18.29 2.91 -4.33
CA LYS A 271 -17.98 3.91 -3.31
C LYS A 271 -17.59 3.21 -2.02
N ALA A 272 -16.67 3.79 -1.27
CA ALA A 272 -16.35 3.32 0.07
C ALA A 272 -16.07 4.47 1.03
N TRP A 273 -16.36 4.25 2.31
CA TRP A 273 -16.03 5.18 3.39
C TRP A 273 -15.70 4.43 4.67
N MET A 274 -14.93 5.07 5.54
CA MET A 274 -14.57 4.54 6.85
C MET A 274 -14.34 5.69 7.84
N ILE A 275 -14.75 5.48 9.08
CA ILE A 275 -14.35 6.28 10.25
C ILE A 275 -13.63 5.39 11.25
N GLY A 276 -12.67 5.94 11.98
CA GLY A 276 -11.94 5.14 12.96
C GLY A 276 -11.06 5.95 13.89
N ALA A 277 -10.46 5.25 14.85
CA ALA A 277 -9.67 5.84 15.91
C ALA A 277 -8.49 4.94 16.31
N ASN A 278 -7.38 5.57 16.68
CA ASN A 278 -6.32 4.95 17.47
C ASN A 278 -6.17 5.72 18.79
N TRP A 279 -6.14 5.03 19.92
CA TRP A 279 -6.01 5.64 21.23
C TRP A 279 -4.93 4.94 22.06
N ASN A 280 -3.83 5.64 22.31
CA ASN A 280 -2.74 5.16 23.15
C ASN A 280 -3.05 5.40 24.63
N VAL A 281 -2.96 4.36 25.45
CA VAL A 281 -3.19 4.43 26.91
C VAL A 281 -2.13 3.58 27.61
N GLY A 282 -1.16 4.24 28.24
CA GLY A 282 -0.02 3.56 28.86
C GLY A 282 0.77 2.74 27.83
N LEU A 283 0.94 1.44 28.10
CA LEU A 283 1.59 0.50 27.18
C LEU A 283 0.66 -0.03 26.07
N GLY A 284 -0.64 0.30 26.13
CA GLY A 284 -1.65 -0.20 25.21
C GLY A 284 -2.00 0.77 24.09
N MET A 285 -2.47 0.23 22.96
CA MET A 285 -3.16 1.00 21.92
C MET A 285 -4.47 0.33 21.54
N TRP A 286 -5.56 1.06 21.71
CA TRP A 286 -6.87 0.70 21.17
C TRP A 286 -6.99 1.14 19.72
N ARG A 287 -7.58 0.28 18.89
CA ARG A 287 -7.91 0.56 17.48
C ARG A 287 -9.37 0.26 17.25
N ALA A 288 -10.10 1.17 16.64
CA ALA A 288 -11.50 0.94 16.29
C ALA A 288 -11.80 1.51 14.91
N GLY A 289 -12.64 0.82 14.14
CA GLY A 289 -13.07 1.27 12.83
C GLY A 289 -14.50 0.87 12.52
N PHE A 290 -15.15 1.64 11.67
CA PHE A 290 -16.39 1.27 11.00
C PHE A 290 -16.39 1.80 9.58
N GLY A 291 -16.77 0.97 8.62
CA GLY A 291 -16.77 1.35 7.23
C GLY A 291 -17.69 0.53 6.36
N GLN A 292 -17.90 1.02 5.15
CA GLN A 292 -18.80 0.43 4.18
C GLN A 292 -18.29 0.62 2.75
N LYS A 293 -18.47 -0.42 1.94
CA LYS A 293 -18.28 -0.42 0.48
C LYS A 293 -19.60 -0.71 -0.20
N THR A 294 -19.91 0.02 -1.26
CA THR A 294 -21.18 -0.04 -1.98
C THR A 294 -20.93 0.14 -3.47
N PRO A 295 -21.00 -0.94 -4.26
CA PRO A 295 -21.16 -0.85 -5.71
C PRO A 295 -22.49 -0.17 -6.04
N ASP A 296 -22.55 0.50 -7.17
CA ASP A 296 -23.82 0.93 -7.77
C ASP A 296 -24.66 -0.30 -8.15
N ASN A 297 -25.96 -0.08 -8.25
CA ASN A 297 -26.93 -1.14 -8.50
C ASN A 297 -27.98 -0.64 -9.48
N VAL A 298 -27.54 -0.25 -10.68
CA VAL A 298 -28.40 0.43 -11.68
C VAL A 298 -29.52 -0.47 -12.18
N LEU A 299 -29.35 -1.80 -12.07
CA LEU A 299 -30.36 -2.80 -12.42
C LEU A 299 -31.24 -3.24 -11.24
N ASN A 300 -31.11 -2.60 -10.06
CA ASN A 300 -31.82 -2.97 -8.84
C ASN A 300 -31.71 -4.47 -8.50
N SER A 301 -30.58 -5.09 -8.81
CA SER A 301 -30.37 -6.51 -8.56
C SER A 301 -30.20 -6.76 -7.06
N PRO A 302 -30.92 -7.72 -6.46
CA PRO A 302 -30.77 -8.05 -5.05
C PRO A 302 -29.41 -8.70 -4.76
N THR A 303 -28.66 -9.14 -5.77
CA THR A 303 -27.38 -9.86 -5.62
C THR A 303 -26.17 -8.96 -5.48
N ILE A 304 -26.30 -7.64 -5.72
CA ILE A 304 -25.17 -6.72 -5.63
C ILE A 304 -24.71 -6.58 -4.18
N ALA A 305 -23.49 -7.05 -3.94
CA ALA A 305 -22.93 -7.19 -2.62
C ALA A 305 -22.52 -5.83 -2.02
N LYS A 306 -23.14 -5.47 -0.90
CA LYS A 306 -22.75 -4.34 -0.06
C LYS A 306 -21.99 -4.84 1.16
N THR A 307 -20.79 -4.32 1.40
CA THR A 307 -19.95 -4.74 2.54
C THR A 307 -19.98 -3.68 3.64
N LYS A 308 -20.24 -4.09 4.88
CA LYS A 308 -20.05 -3.30 6.10
C LYS A 308 -19.07 -4.03 7.01
N GLN A 309 -18.20 -3.30 7.70
CA GLN A 309 -17.24 -3.86 8.64
C GLN A 309 -17.13 -2.99 9.88
N PHE A 310 -17.20 -3.63 11.04
CA PHE A 310 -16.77 -3.06 12.31
C PHE A 310 -15.60 -3.88 12.84
N SER A 311 -14.54 -3.21 13.29
CA SER A 311 -13.34 -3.84 13.83
C SER A 311 -12.91 -3.11 15.10
N LEU A 312 -12.52 -3.88 16.11
CA LEU A 312 -11.93 -3.43 17.36
C LEU A 312 -10.66 -4.24 17.60
N GLY A 313 -9.57 -3.57 17.96
CA GLY A 313 -8.31 -4.22 18.27
C GLY A 313 -7.62 -3.55 19.46
N TYR A 314 -6.72 -4.30 20.08
CA TYR A 314 -5.88 -3.83 21.16
C TYR A 314 -4.47 -4.39 21.00
N ASP A 315 -3.48 -3.50 21.05
CA ASP A 315 -2.06 -3.84 21.03
C ASP A 315 -1.49 -3.58 22.44
N TYR A 316 -0.71 -4.50 22.99
CA TYR A 316 0.02 -4.35 24.25
C TYR A 316 1.52 -4.40 24.00
N ASN A 317 2.19 -3.26 24.15
CA ASN A 317 3.61 -3.12 23.86
C ASN A 317 4.46 -3.74 24.97
N LEU A 318 5.28 -4.73 24.61
CA LEU A 318 6.34 -5.29 25.45
C LEU A 318 7.63 -4.50 25.31
N SER A 319 7.83 -3.87 24.15
CA SER A 319 8.94 -2.98 23.83
C SER A 319 8.54 -2.05 22.67
N PRO A 320 9.40 -1.09 22.26
CA PRO A 320 9.14 -0.29 21.05
C PRO A 320 9.03 -1.10 19.75
N ARG A 321 9.43 -2.38 19.77
CA ARG A 321 9.47 -3.26 18.58
C ARG A 321 8.60 -4.50 18.69
N THR A 322 8.16 -4.86 19.89
CA THR A 322 7.41 -6.10 20.14
C THR A 322 6.11 -5.79 20.86
N TYR A 323 4.99 -6.28 20.32
CA TYR A 323 3.69 -6.19 20.98
C TYR A 323 2.88 -7.47 20.84
N LEU A 324 2.04 -7.74 21.82
CA LEU A 324 0.96 -8.71 21.73
C LEU A 324 -0.29 -8.00 21.20
N TYR A 325 -1.16 -8.72 20.50
CA TYR A 325 -2.41 -8.12 20.01
C TYR A 325 -3.60 -9.05 20.14
N VAL A 326 -4.79 -8.43 20.10
CA VAL A 326 -6.07 -9.09 19.86
C VAL A 326 -6.91 -8.22 18.94
N ASP A 327 -7.63 -8.83 17.98
CA ASP A 327 -8.64 -8.16 17.15
C ASP A 327 -9.95 -8.94 17.14
N GLY A 328 -11.06 -8.21 17.07
CA GLY A 328 -12.39 -8.72 16.81
C GLY A 328 -13.03 -7.92 15.68
N THR A 329 -13.59 -8.60 14.69
CA THR A 329 -14.21 -7.98 13.52
C THR A 329 -15.53 -8.64 13.19
N ARG A 330 -16.53 -7.84 12.85
CA ARG A 330 -17.78 -8.30 12.24
C ARG A 330 -17.90 -7.72 10.84
N LYS A 331 -17.93 -8.60 9.83
CA LYS A 331 -18.07 -8.23 8.42
C LYS A 331 -19.39 -8.77 7.88
N LYS A 332 -20.20 -7.88 7.31
CA LYS A 332 -21.49 -8.20 6.68
C LYS A 332 -21.43 -7.84 5.21
N ILE A 333 -21.55 -8.84 4.35
CA ILE A 333 -21.66 -8.74 2.90
C ILE A 333 -23.11 -9.05 2.55
N THR A 334 -23.95 -8.03 2.34
CA THR A 334 -25.38 -8.23 2.04
C THR A 334 -25.58 -8.36 0.54
N PRO A 335 -26.32 -9.37 0.03
CA PRO A 335 -27.06 -10.40 0.78
C PRO A 335 -26.25 -11.67 1.13
N ALA A 336 -25.00 -11.77 0.66
CA ALA A 336 -24.24 -13.02 0.62
C ALA A 336 -23.92 -13.68 1.97
N THR A 337 -23.25 -13.00 2.89
CA THR A 337 -22.74 -13.62 4.13
C THR A 337 -22.51 -12.60 5.25
N THR A 338 -22.57 -13.05 6.50
CA THR A 338 -22.08 -12.31 7.66
C THR A 338 -21.17 -13.22 8.46
N PHE A 339 -20.01 -12.72 8.85
CA PHE A 339 -19.07 -13.49 9.62
C PHE A 339 -18.34 -12.63 10.64
N ASN A 340 -17.83 -13.31 11.67
CA ASN A 340 -16.92 -12.73 12.63
C ASN A 340 -15.51 -13.27 12.38
N TYR A 341 -14.54 -12.42 12.66
CA TYR A 341 -13.12 -12.75 12.66
C TYR A 341 -12.53 -12.37 14.00
N TYR A 342 -11.72 -13.26 14.55
CA TYR A 342 -10.97 -13.05 15.77
C TYR A 342 -9.52 -13.38 15.53
N SER A 343 -8.60 -12.59 16.09
CA SER A 343 -7.19 -12.94 16.09
C SER A 343 -6.51 -12.54 17.38
N LEU A 344 -5.48 -13.29 17.76
CA LEU A 344 -4.53 -12.93 18.80
C LEU A 344 -3.15 -13.42 18.41
N GLY A 345 -2.12 -12.66 18.74
CA GLY A 345 -0.77 -13.02 18.32
C GLY A 345 0.30 -12.06 18.83
N ILE A 346 1.46 -12.18 18.21
CA ILE A 346 2.65 -11.39 18.51
C ILE A 346 3.19 -10.76 17.22
N HIS A 347 3.62 -9.53 17.34
CA HIS A 347 4.31 -8.78 16.29
C HIS A 347 5.69 -8.38 16.79
N HIS A 348 6.70 -8.49 15.92
CA HIS A 348 8.05 -8.05 16.15
C HIS A 348 8.64 -7.33 14.93
N ASN A 349 9.20 -6.14 15.13
CA ASN A 349 10.00 -5.43 14.12
C ASN A 349 11.49 -5.56 14.44
N PHE A 350 12.34 -5.72 13.42
CA PHE A 350 13.81 -5.78 13.59
C PHE A 350 14.56 -4.84 12.65
#